data_AF-A0AB33FS54-F1
#
_entry.id   AF-A0AB33FS54-F1
#
_cell.length_a   1.000
_cell.length_b   1.000
_cell.length_c   1.000
_cell.angle_alpha   90.00
_cell.angle_beta   90.00
_cell.angle_gamma   90.00
#
_symmetry.space_group_name_H-M   'P 1'
#
loop_
_entity.id
_entity.type
_entity.pdbx_description
1 polymer ?
#
loop_
_entity_poly.entity_id
_entity_poly.type
_entity_poly.pdbx_seq_one_letter_code
_entity_poly.pdbx_strand_id
1 'polypeptide(L)'
;MDDERMTYGEIRKMTLECFYDCCRNILDINKKTGERTSYDGLEIGYAIYQCENTPFSPIEKLMFEVFTLILRAGRGPKKAENITRDAITLIISETPLNILIEDISDDEKRNLLYDMELLGLLDKPE
;
A
#
# COMPACT_ATOMS: atom_id res chain seq x y z
N MET A 1 -22.69 -9.29 11.00
CA MET A 1 -21.91 -10.07 10.04
C MET A 1 -20.53 -9.46 10.12
N ASP A 2 -19.62 -10.14 10.80
CA ASP A 2 -18.21 -9.76 10.81
C ASP A 2 -17.71 -10.17 9.43
N ASP A 3 -17.74 -9.23 8.47
CA ASP A 3 -17.00 -9.44 7.23
C ASP A 3 -15.53 -9.50 7.64
N GLU A 4 -14.94 -10.67 7.45
CA GLU A 4 -13.57 -10.99 7.85
C GLU A 4 -12.63 -9.98 7.21
N ARG A 5 -12.06 -9.10 8.03
CA ARG A 5 -11.07 -8.09 7.64
C ARG A 5 -9.97 -8.73 6.80
N MET A 6 -9.56 -8.07 5.72
CA MET A 6 -8.39 -8.44 4.93
C MET A 6 -7.12 -8.35 5.77
N THR A 7 -6.34 -9.43 5.74
CA THR A 7 -5.00 -9.47 6.29
C THR A 7 -4.03 -8.62 5.49
N TYR A 8 -2.89 -8.27 6.09
CA TYR A 8 -1.83 -7.56 5.40
C TYR A 8 -1.34 -8.32 4.16
N GLY A 9 -1.28 -9.65 4.25
CA GLY A 9 -0.95 -10.51 3.11
C GLY A 9 -1.93 -10.38 1.95
N GLU A 10 -3.23 -10.34 2.25
CA GLU A 10 -4.30 -10.19 1.25
C GLU A 10 -4.27 -8.80 0.61
N ILE A 11 -4.05 -7.74 1.39
CA ILE A 11 -3.91 -6.38 0.86
C ILE A 11 -2.72 -6.28 -0.11
N ARG A 12 -1.56 -6.87 0.25
CA ARG A 12 -0.41 -6.94 -0.64
C ARG A 12 -0.74 -7.68 -1.92
N LYS A 13 -1.39 -8.84 -1.81
CA LYS A 13 -1.77 -9.68 -2.94
C LYS A 13 -2.73 -8.94 -3.88
N MET A 14 -3.82 -8.40 -3.36
CA MET A 14 -4.81 -7.61 -4.11
C MET A 14 -4.13 -6.45 -4.86
N THR A 15 -3.30 -5.68 -4.17
CA THR A 15 -2.60 -4.53 -4.78
C THR A 15 -1.63 -4.98 -5.88
N LEU A 16 -0.90 -6.08 -5.68
CA LEU A 16 0.02 -6.64 -6.68
C LEU A 16 -0.71 -7.24 -7.88
N GLU A 17 -1.92 -7.78 -7.70
CA GLU A 17 -2.77 -8.24 -8.80
C GLU A 17 -3.18 -7.05 -9.69
N CYS A 18 -3.58 -5.92 -9.11
CA CYS A 18 -3.86 -4.71 -9.89
C CYS A 18 -2.61 -4.19 -10.64
N PHE A 19 -1.45 -4.21 -9.98
CA PHE A 19 -0.18 -3.86 -10.61
C PHE A 19 0.12 -4.77 -11.82
N TYR A 20 -0.01 -6.08 -11.62
CA TYR A 20 0.18 -7.08 -12.66
C TYR A 20 -0.76 -6.88 -13.86
N ASP A 21 -2.04 -6.59 -13.60
CA ASP A 21 -3.03 -6.31 -14.63
C ASP A 21 -2.69 -5.06 -15.44
N CYS A 22 -2.17 -4.03 -14.79
CA CYS A 22 -1.66 -2.85 -15.48
C CYS A 22 -0.54 -3.21 -16.46
N CYS A 23 0.44 -3.99 -16.01
CA CYS A 23 1.54 -4.45 -16.86
C CYS A 23 1.01 -5.22 -18.08
N ARG A 24 0.04 -6.13 -17.90
CA ARG A 24 -0.57 -6.87 -19.02
C ARG A 24 -1.21 -5.94 -20.04
N ASN A 25 -1.94 -4.93 -19.56
CA ASN A 25 -2.61 -3.97 -20.43
C ASN A 25 -1.59 -3.12 -21.21
N ILE A 26 -0.52 -2.65 -20.56
CA ILE A 26 0.57 -1.92 -21.23
C ILE A 26 1.20 -2.78 -22.34
N LEU A 27 1.47 -4.06 -22.07
CA LEU A 27 2.04 -4.97 -23.06
C LEU A 27 1.11 -5.23 -24.25
N ASP A 28 -0.20 -5.37 -24.00
CA ASP A 28 -1.20 -5.53 -25.06
C ASP A 28 -1.28 -4.28 -25.96
N ILE A 29 -1.28 -3.08 -25.36
CA ILE A 29 -1.25 -1.80 -26.10
C ILE A 29 0.02 -1.70 -26.94
N ASN A 30 1.19 -1.89 -26.34
CA ASN A 30 2.48 -1.81 -27.03
C ASN A 30 2.55 -2.78 -28.22
N LYS A 31 1.98 -3.99 -28.09
CA LYS A 31 1.91 -4.95 -29.18
C LYS A 31 1.00 -4.48 -30.33
N LYS A 32 -0.08 -3.74 -30.02
CA LYS A 32 -1.04 -3.23 -31.01
C LYS A 32 -0.56 -1.95 -31.69
N THR A 33 0.11 -1.05 -30.97
CA THR A 33 0.51 0.27 -31.46
C THR A 33 1.95 0.32 -31.97
N GLY A 34 2.80 -0.64 -31.56
CA GLY A 34 4.24 -0.60 -31.82
C GLY A 34 5.01 0.34 -30.88
N GLU A 35 4.33 0.92 -29.88
CA GLU A 35 4.95 1.79 -28.87
C GLU A 35 5.82 0.99 -27.89
N ARG A 36 6.69 1.72 -27.17
CA ARG A 36 7.49 1.18 -26.08
C ARG A 36 7.38 2.11 -24.88
N THR A 37 6.60 1.69 -23.89
CA THR A 37 6.48 2.40 -22.61
C THR A 37 7.72 2.15 -21.75
N SER A 38 8.31 3.23 -21.23
CA SER A 38 9.32 3.14 -20.16
C SER A 38 8.65 2.99 -18.80
N TYR A 39 9.31 2.32 -17.85
CA TYR A 39 8.82 2.26 -16.47
C TYR A 39 8.95 3.62 -15.78
N ASP A 40 7.82 4.22 -15.42
CA ASP A 40 7.71 5.49 -14.69
C ASP A 40 6.90 5.35 -13.37
N GLY A 41 6.46 4.14 -13.04
CA GLY A 41 5.65 3.85 -11.87
C GLY A 41 4.14 4.03 -12.09
N LEU A 42 3.67 4.17 -13.34
CA LEU A 42 2.25 4.21 -13.69
C LEU A 42 1.47 3.04 -13.10
N GLU A 43 2.05 1.85 -13.04
CA GLU A 43 1.42 0.64 -12.52
C GLU A 43 1.15 0.73 -11.01
N ILE A 44 2.00 1.44 -10.28
CA ILE A 44 1.78 1.75 -8.86
C ILE A 44 0.58 2.68 -8.73
N GLY A 45 0.53 3.75 -9.54
CA GLY A 45 -0.59 4.68 -9.55
C GLY A 45 -1.92 4.00 -9.92
N TYR A 46 -1.88 3.11 -10.90
CA TYR A 46 -3.04 2.30 -11.29
C TYR A 46 -3.51 1.39 -10.16
N ALA A 47 -2.60 0.68 -9.49
CA ALA A 47 -2.95 -0.20 -8.38
C ALA A 47 -3.60 0.58 -7.21
N ILE A 48 -3.07 1.76 -6.89
CA ILE A 48 -3.66 2.65 -5.87
C ILE A 48 -5.06 3.09 -6.29
N TYR A 49 -5.22 3.51 -7.55
CA TYR A 49 -6.51 3.96 -8.08
C TYR A 49 -7.59 2.87 -8.03
N GLN A 50 -7.24 1.61 -8.31
CA GLN A 50 -8.20 0.49 -8.20
C GLN A 50 -8.71 0.29 -6.76
N CYS A 51 -7.94 0.71 -5.75
CA CYS A 51 -8.28 0.55 -4.34
C CYS A 51 -8.89 1.82 -3.70
N GLU A 52 -9.10 2.89 -4.47
CA GLU A 52 -9.53 4.20 -3.94
C GLU A 52 -10.88 4.13 -3.23
N ASN A 53 -11.80 3.31 -3.73
CA ASN A 53 -13.16 3.16 -3.19
C ASN A 53 -13.33 1.89 -2.33
N THR A 54 -12.24 1.20 -2.00
CA THR A 54 -12.31 0.02 -1.13
C THR A 54 -12.64 0.47 0.30
N PRO A 55 -13.70 -0.07 0.92
CA PRO A 55 -14.16 0.34 2.25
C PRO A 55 -13.29 -0.29 3.35
N PHE A 56 -12.01 0.07 3.38
CA PHE A 56 -11.07 -0.41 4.39
C PHE A 56 -11.46 0.06 5.79
N SER A 57 -11.39 -0.85 6.76
CA SER A 57 -11.27 -0.51 8.18
C SER A 57 -9.96 0.26 8.45
N PRO A 58 -9.83 0.95 9.60
CA PRO A 58 -8.63 1.75 9.90
C PRO A 58 -7.30 0.97 9.79
N ILE A 59 -7.25 -0.28 10.28
CA ILE A 59 -6.05 -1.12 10.21
C ILE A 59 -5.76 -1.59 8.78
N GLU A 60 -6.78 -1.93 7.99
CA GLU A 60 -6.59 -2.28 6.57
C GLU A 60 -6.11 -1.08 5.77
N LYS A 61 -6.64 0.12 6.07
CA LYS A 61 -6.21 1.36 5.43
C LYS A 61 -4.76 1.66 5.77
N LEU A 62 -4.35 1.50 7.03
CA LEU A 62 -2.95 1.62 7.44
C LEU A 62 -2.06 0.65 6.65
N MET A 63 -2.43 -0.63 6.62
CA MET A 63 -1.72 -1.67 5.87
C MET A 63 -1.55 -1.31 4.39
N PHE A 64 -2.62 -0.84 3.75
CA PHE A 64 -2.62 -0.42 2.35
C PHE A 64 -1.69 0.76 2.08
N GLU A 65 -1.73 1.81 2.91
CA GLU A 65 -0.86 2.98 2.74
C GLU A 65 0.61 2.63 3.03
N VAL A 66 0.90 1.79 4.04
CA VAL A 66 2.26 1.28 4.30
C VAL A 66 2.77 0.48 3.11
N PHE A 67 1.96 -0.44 2.58
CA PHE A 67 2.37 -1.23 1.40
C PHE A 67 2.58 -0.34 0.17
N THR A 68 1.77 0.70 0.01
CA THR A 68 1.94 1.69 -1.06
C THR A 68 3.31 2.35 -1.00
N LEU A 69 3.80 2.72 0.19
CA LEU A 69 5.16 3.26 0.35
C LEU A 69 6.24 2.22 0.06
N ILE A 70 6.07 0.98 0.52
CA ILE A 70 6.99 -0.13 0.22
C ILE A 70 7.11 -0.34 -1.29
N LEU A 71 5.99 -0.38 -2.01
CA LEU A 71 5.97 -0.61 -3.46
C LEU A 71 6.73 0.49 -4.23
N ARG A 72 6.64 1.73 -3.73
CA ARG A 72 7.40 2.87 -4.27
C ARG A 72 8.88 2.76 -3.95
N ALA A 73 9.27 2.25 -2.78
CA ALA A 73 10.65 2.13 -2.32
C ALA A 73 11.45 3.45 -2.52
N GLY A 74 10.85 4.58 -2.16
CA GLY A 74 11.43 5.93 -2.32
C GLY A 74 11.50 6.46 -3.76
N ARG A 75 10.85 5.79 -4.73
CA ARG A 75 10.80 6.23 -6.13
C ARG A 75 9.57 7.12 -6.42
N GLY A 76 9.73 7.95 -7.45
CA GLY A 76 8.68 8.81 -7.97
C GLY A 76 8.60 10.18 -7.27
N PRO A 77 7.50 10.93 -7.47
CA PRO A 77 7.40 12.29 -6.95
C PRO A 77 7.26 12.34 -5.42
N LYS A 78 8.08 13.16 -4.76
CA LYS A 78 8.01 13.40 -3.30
C LYS A 78 6.63 13.81 -2.82
N LYS A 79 5.90 14.60 -3.61
CA LYS A 79 4.53 15.03 -3.28
C LYS A 79 3.60 13.83 -3.07
N ALA A 80 3.71 12.81 -3.91
CA ALA A 80 2.86 11.63 -3.80
C ALA A 80 3.27 10.73 -2.62
N GLU A 81 4.57 10.66 -2.29
CA GLU A 81 5.02 10.02 -1.05
C GLU A 81 4.48 10.73 0.19
N ASN A 82 4.56 12.06 0.23
CA ASN A 82 4.06 12.85 1.36
C ASN A 82 2.57 12.66 1.59
N ILE A 83 1.75 12.64 0.53
CA ILE A 83 0.29 12.39 0.65
C ILE A 83 0.03 11.06 1.37
N THR A 84 0.73 9.99 0.99
CA THR A 84 0.59 8.68 1.63
C THR A 84 1.08 8.71 3.09
N ARG A 85 2.20 9.38 3.39
CA ARG A 85 2.69 9.54 4.77
C ARG A 85 1.73 10.35 5.65
N ASP A 86 1.13 11.40 5.10
CA ASP A 86 0.13 12.21 5.79
C ASP A 86 -1.11 11.37 6.12
N ALA A 87 -1.55 10.50 5.19
CA ALA A 87 -2.65 9.57 5.43
C ALA A 87 -2.35 8.59 6.56
N ILE A 88 -1.14 7.98 6.58
CA ILE A 88 -0.70 7.12 7.68
C ILE A 88 -0.71 7.87 9.01
N THR A 89 -0.17 9.09 9.02
CA THR A 89 -0.12 9.93 10.23
C THR A 89 -1.52 10.24 10.75
N LEU A 90 -2.47 10.55 9.86
CA LEU A 90 -3.86 10.79 10.23
C LEU A 90 -4.49 9.54 10.87
N ILE A 91 -4.35 8.37 10.24
CA ILE A 91 -4.90 7.11 10.76
C ILE A 91 -4.37 6.80 12.17
N ILE A 92 -3.06 6.94 12.39
CA ILE A 92 -2.43 6.68 13.69
C ILE A 92 -2.84 7.74 14.73
N SER A 93 -3.08 8.98 14.31
CA SER A 93 -3.54 10.05 15.21
C SER A 93 -4.99 9.86 15.68
N GLU A 94 -5.84 9.26 14.83
CA GLU A 94 -7.24 8.97 15.16
C GLU A 94 -7.37 7.71 16.02
N THR A 95 -6.53 6.69 15.77
CA THR A 95 -6.48 5.47 16.56
C THR A 95 -5.01 5.06 16.75
N PRO A 96 -4.49 5.06 18.00
CA PRO A 96 -3.11 4.71 18.27
C PRO A 96 -2.70 3.34 17.71
N LEU A 97 -1.46 3.23 17.25
CA LEU A 97 -0.96 2.02 16.59
C LEU A 97 -1.13 0.74 17.42
N ASN A 98 -0.93 0.83 18.74
CA ASN A 98 -1.09 -0.31 19.64
C ASN A 98 -2.52 -0.87 19.68
N ILE A 99 -3.52 -0.01 19.45
CA ILE A 99 -4.93 -0.42 19.35
C ILE A 99 -5.22 -0.97 17.96
N LEU A 100 -4.74 -0.31 16.90
CA LEU A 100 -4.95 -0.75 15.51
C LEU A 100 -4.45 -2.18 15.26
N ILE A 101 -3.34 -2.56 15.90
CA ILE A 101 -2.76 -3.89 15.71
C ILE A 101 -3.26 -4.92 16.73
N GLU A 102 -4.04 -4.58 17.74
CA GLU A 102 -4.36 -5.47 18.87
C GLU A 102 -4.87 -6.85 18.40
N ASP A 103 -5.82 -6.84 17.46
CA ASP A 103 -6.56 -8.02 16.99
C ASP A 103 -5.97 -8.73 15.77
N ILE A 104 -4.80 -8.30 15.27
CA ILE A 104 -4.15 -8.97 14.13
C ILE A 104 -3.14 -10.03 14.61
N SER A 105 -2.90 -11.05 13.78
CA SER A 105 -2.00 -12.15 14.15
C SER A 105 -0.54 -11.70 14.36
N ASP A 106 0.23 -12.41 15.18
CA ASP A 106 1.64 -12.05 15.46
C ASP A 106 2.52 -12.03 14.21
N ASP A 107 2.27 -12.95 13.27
CA ASP A 107 2.97 -12.98 11.98
C ASP A 107 2.63 -11.75 11.12
N GLU A 108 1.38 -11.31 11.15
CA GLU A 108 0.92 -10.13 10.45
C GLU A 108 1.49 -8.85 11.08
N LYS A 109 1.44 -8.74 12.42
CA LYS A 109 2.09 -7.67 13.20
C LYS A 109 3.56 -7.53 12.83
N ARG A 110 4.29 -8.65 12.85
CA ARG A 110 5.73 -8.68 12.57
C ARG A 110 6.05 -8.13 11.18
N ASN A 111 5.29 -8.54 10.16
CA ASN A 111 5.50 -8.04 8.79
C ASN A 111 5.16 -6.55 8.66
N LEU A 112 4.01 -6.12 9.19
CA LEU A 112 3.57 -4.73 9.10
C LEU A 112 4.56 -3.78 9.83
N LEU A 113 4.93 -4.12 11.07
CA LEU A 113 5.83 -3.30 11.87
C LEU A 113 7.24 -3.23 11.26
N TYR A 114 7.73 -4.32 10.67
CA TYR A 114 8.99 -4.31 9.96
C TYR A 114 8.97 -3.36 8.75
N ASP A 115 7.90 -3.39 7.96
CA ASP A 115 7.74 -2.47 6.83
C ASP A 115 7.62 -1.00 7.30
N MET A 116 6.92 -0.76 8.41
CA MET A 116 6.85 0.57 9.03
C MET A 116 8.21 1.06 9.55
N GLU A 117 9.01 0.18 10.14
CA GLU A 117 10.38 0.47 10.59
C GLU A 117 11.27 0.88 9.40
N LEU A 118 11.26 0.09 8.31
CA LEU A 118 12.01 0.39 7.08
C LEU A 118 11.66 1.77 6.50
N LEU A 119 10.40 2.17 6.64
CA LEU A 119 9.89 3.45 6.14
C LEU A 119 10.12 4.62 7.11
N GLY A 120 10.69 4.37 8.29
CA GLY A 120 10.90 5.36 9.33
C GLY A 120 9.60 5.92 9.91
N LEU A 121 8.55 5.09 9.98
CA LEU A 121 7.23 5.46 10.50
C LEU A 121 7.06 5.18 11.99
N LEU A 122 7.99 4.42 12.58
CA LEU A 122 8.02 4.16 14.01
C LEU A 122 8.98 5.14 14.68
N ASP A 123 8.62 5.63 15.85
CA ASP A 123 9.54 6.39 16.70
C ASP A 123 10.79 5.54 16.93
N LYS A 124 11.97 6.14 16.75
CA LYS A 124 13.20 5.47 17.14
C LYS A 124 13.16 5.32 18.67
N PRO A 125 13.48 4.14 19.22
CA PRO A 125 13.75 4.06 20.65
C PRO A 125 14.89 5.04 20.96
N GLU A 126 14.61 5.99 21.88
CA GLU A 126 15.62 6.89 22.45
C GLU A 126 16.75 6.11 23.15
#